data_AF-A0A7H1RNP6-F1
#
_entry.id   AF-A0A7H1RNP6-F1
#
_cell.length_a   1.000
_cell.length_b   1.000
_cell.length_c   1.000
_cell.angle_alpha   90.00
_cell.angle_beta   90.00
_cell.angle_gamma   90.00
#
_symmetry.space_group_name_H-M   'P 1'
#
loop_
_entity.id
_entity.type
_entity.pdbx_description
1 polymer ?
#
loop_
_entity_poly.entity_id
_entity_poly.type
_entity_poly.pdbx_seq_one_letter_code
_entity_poly.pdbx_strand_id
1 'polypeptide(L)'
;MLSRTILSLSALALAGALFAAPAAAQSAAHHDHAAHAGHDAKPQVPAQRWATDAPLRAGMRNLREATETLNHYEMGHLDDVQRDNAVEKIDAAIKDMVANCKLKPEADAALHGLLAKFIAGAGAARAGKFSKAELVPMQEALALYPQMFDDHDWGKPAH
;
A
#
# COMPACT_ATOMS: atom_id res chain seq x y z
N MET A 1 53.34 0.43 52.32
CA MET A 1 52.23 -0.11 51.50
C MET A 1 51.45 -1.08 52.38
N LEU A 2 50.13 -0.87 52.46
CA LEU A 2 49.25 -1.28 53.57
C LEU A 2 48.96 -2.79 53.66
N SER A 3 49.05 -3.25 54.91
CA SER A 3 48.33 -4.30 55.66
C SER A 3 47.39 -5.29 54.95
N ARG A 4 47.57 -6.58 55.31
CA ARG A 4 46.65 -7.71 55.12
C ARG A 4 45.50 -7.64 56.13
N THR A 5 44.27 -7.93 55.68
CA THR A 5 43.15 -8.26 56.57
C THR A 5 42.30 -9.37 55.93
N ILE A 6 41.83 -10.29 56.77
CA ILE A 6 41.28 -11.63 56.52
C ILE A 6 39.73 -11.57 56.61
N LEU A 7 39.06 -12.66 56.18
CA LEU A 7 37.67 -13.09 56.39
C LEU A 7 36.64 -12.55 55.36
N SER A 8 35.74 -13.34 54.76
CA SER A 8 35.09 -14.58 55.21
C SER A 8 34.71 -15.49 54.03
N LEU A 9 34.92 -16.80 54.17
CA LEU A 9 34.20 -17.82 53.41
C LEU A 9 32.83 -18.04 54.08
N SER A 10 31.75 -17.78 53.36
CA SER A 10 30.43 -18.28 53.71
C SER A 10 29.96 -19.22 52.60
N ALA A 11 30.11 -20.51 52.85
CA ALA A 11 29.41 -21.55 52.12
C ALA A 11 27.96 -21.61 52.62
N LEU A 12 27.00 -21.47 51.71
CA LEU A 12 25.64 -21.92 51.96
C LEU A 12 25.13 -22.66 50.73
N ALA A 13 25.22 -23.99 50.80
CA ALA A 13 24.49 -24.88 49.94
C ALA A 13 23.04 -24.96 50.45
N LEU A 14 22.06 -24.68 49.60
CA LEU A 14 20.72 -25.22 49.78
C LEU A 14 20.15 -25.65 48.42
N ALA A 15 19.77 -26.92 48.38
CA ALA A 15 19.30 -27.64 47.23
C ALA A 15 17.84 -27.32 46.87
N GLY A 16 17.54 -27.48 45.58
CA GLY A 16 16.35 -28.18 45.11
C GLY A 16 15.01 -27.44 45.13
N ALA A 17 14.64 -26.89 43.97
CA ALA A 17 13.25 -26.91 43.51
C ALA A 17 13.22 -27.09 41.99
N LEU A 18 12.83 -28.29 41.55
CA LEU A 18 12.27 -28.49 40.21
C LEU A 18 10.90 -27.82 40.15
N PHE A 19 10.60 -27.07 39.09
CA PHE A 19 9.53 -27.35 38.11
C PHE A 19 9.13 -26.10 37.32
N ALA A 20 8.92 -26.36 36.01
CA ALA A 20 8.15 -25.59 35.03
C ALA A 20 8.67 -24.20 34.60
N ALA A 21 9.44 -24.19 33.51
CA ALA A 21 9.55 -23.03 32.64
C ALA A 21 8.21 -22.80 31.92
N PRO A 22 7.62 -21.60 31.92
CA PRO A 22 6.76 -21.21 30.83
C PRO A 22 7.69 -20.84 29.67
N ALA A 23 7.73 -21.68 28.65
CA ALA A 23 8.11 -21.23 27.32
C ALA A 23 7.07 -20.20 26.89
N ALA A 24 7.30 -18.93 27.22
CA ALA A 24 6.60 -17.84 26.59
C ALA A 24 7.05 -17.84 25.13
N ALA A 25 6.20 -18.40 24.28
CA ALA A 25 6.32 -18.33 22.85
C ALA A 25 6.65 -16.88 22.48
N GLN A 26 7.79 -16.70 21.81
CA GLN A 26 8.01 -15.51 21.00
C GLN A 26 6.94 -15.59 19.91
N SER A 27 5.76 -15.04 20.20
CA SER A 27 4.85 -14.60 19.15
C SER A 27 5.71 -13.72 18.27
N ALA A 28 5.99 -14.21 17.06
CA ALA A 28 6.48 -13.38 16.00
C ALA A 28 5.58 -12.14 16.02
N ALA A 29 6.16 -11.03 16.45
CA ALA A 29 5.62 -9.73 16.11
C ALA A 29 5.69 -9.72 14.59
N HIS A 30 4.60 -10.18 13.96
CA HIS A 30 4.26 -9.70 12.65
C HIS A 30 4.41 -8.20 12.77
N HIS A 31 5.34 -7.65 11.99
CA HIS A 31 5.32 -6.25 11.65
C HIS A 31 4.01 -6.02 10.90
N ASP A 32 2.90 -5.96 11.64
CA ASP A 32 1.70 -5.33 11.19
C ASP A 32 2.13 -3.91 10.87
N HIS A 33 1.95 -3.52 9.61
CA HIS A 33 2.02 -2.15 9.16
C HIS A 33 0.84 -1.35 9.77
N ALA A 34 0.72 -1.37 11.09
CA ALA A 34 -0.16 -0.56 11.90
C ALA A 34 0.48 0.83 12.06
N ALA A 35 0.53 1.59 10.95
CA ALA A 35 0.82 3.02 11.00
C ALA A 35 0.43 3.70 9.68
N HIS A 36 -0.86 3.80 9.41
CA HIS A 36 -1.46 4.97 8.74
C HIS A 36 -2.92 5.07 9.20
N ALA A 37 -3.13 5.39 10.47
CA ALA A 37 -4.42 5.88 10.99
C ALA A 37 -4.64 7.32 10.49
N GLY A 38 -4.77 7.47 9.17
CA GLY A 38 -5.02 8.74 8.48
C GLY A 38 -5.89 8.58 7.22
N HIS A 39 -6.55 7.43 7.05
CA HIS A 39 -7.27 7.08 5.82
C HIS A 39 -8.77 7.41 5.82
N ASP A 40 -9.31 7.96 6.93
CA ASP A 40 -10.72 8.41 7.00
C ASP A 40 -10.90 9.88 6.61
N ALA A 41 -9.82 10.59 6.27
CA ALA A 41 -9.93 11.90 5.64
C ALA A 41 -10.47 11.70 4.22
N LYS A 42 -11.71 12.14 3.98
CA LYS A 42 -12.24 12.23 2.62
C LYS A 42 -11.21 12.96 1.74
N PRO A 43 -10.89 12.46 0.54
CA PRO A 43 -9.98 13.14 -0.36
C PRO A 43 -10.42 14.60 -0.55
N GLN A 44 -9.55 15.53 -0.17
CA GLN A 44 -9.86 16.95 -0.27
C GLN A 44 -9.66 17.37 -1.73
N VAL A 45 -10.75 17.65 -2.43
CA VAL A 45 -10.69 18.27 -3.75
C VAL A 45 -10.13 19.70 -3.56
N PRO A 46 -9.02 20.06 -4.24
CA PRO A 46 -8.44 21.38 -4.09
C PRO A 46 -9.33 22.44 -4.73
N ALA A 47 -9.27 23.68 -4.23
CA ALA A 47 -9.99 24.81 -4.82
C ALA A 47 -9.56 25.09 -6.28
N GLN A 48 -8.30 24.79 -6.60
CA GLN A 48 -7.77 24.80 -7.96
C GLN A 48 -7.10 23.46 -8.24
N ARG A 49 -7.41 22.85 -9.39
CA ARG A 49 -6.80 21.60 -9.83
C ARG A 49 -5.28 21.74 -9.98
N TRP A 50 -4.55 20.70 -9.62
CA TRP A 50 -3.10 20.65 -9.79
C TRP A 50 -2.72 20.37 -11.24
N ALA A 51 -1.69 21.06 -11.75
CA ALA A 51 -1.14 20.77 -13.07
C ALA A 51 -0.57 19.34 -13.13
N THR A 52 -0.63 18.73 -14.31
CA THR A 52 -0.11 17.37 -14.57
C THR A 52 1.12 17.39 -15.46
N ASP A 53 1.91 16.33 -15.39
CA ASP A 53 3.02 16.06 -16.30
C ASP A 53 2.77 14.82 -17.16
N ALA A 54 3.68 14.53 -18.09
CA ALA A 54 3.50 13.42 -19.02
C ALA A 54 3.47 12.04 -18.33
N PRO A 55 4.36 11.73 -17.35
CA PRO A 55 4.31 10.46 -16.63
C PRO A 55 2.99 10.25 -15.86
N LEU A 56 2.48 11.27 -15.16
CA LEU A 56 1.19 11.16 -14.45
C LEU A 56 0.05 10.86 -15.42
N ARG A 57 -0.05 11.63 -16.52
CA ARG A 57 -1.11 11.43 -17.50
C ARG A 57 -1.05 10.03 -18.12
N ALA A 58 0.15 9.54 -18.43
CA ALA A 58 0.34 8.19 -18.97
C ALA A 58 -0.03 7.10 -17.95
N GLY A 59 0.46 7.22 -16.71
CA GLY A 59 0.17 6.28 -15.65
C GLY A 59 -1.32 6.18 -15.34
N MET A 60 -2.02 7.31 -15.23
CA MET A 60 -3.46 7.31 -14.96
C MET A 60 -4.29 6.71 -16.10
N ARG A 61 -3.88 6.90 -17.38
CA ARG A 61 -4.51 6.19 -18.51
C ARG A 61 -4.31 4.68 -18.41
N ASN A 62 -3.09 4.23 -18.09
CA ASN A 62 -2.79 2.82 -17.91
C ASN A 62 -3.59 2.21 -16.74
N LEU A 63 -3.74 2.94 -15.63
CA LEU A 63 -4.57 2.52 -14.49
C LEU A 63 -6.04 2.41 -14.87
N ARG A 64 -6.56 3.33 -15.69
CA ARG A 64 -7.93 3.25 -16.21
C ARG A 64 -8.14 2.00 -17.06
N GLU A 65 -7.25 1.73 -18.01
CA GLU A 65 -7.33 0.54 -18.86
C GLU A 65 -7.22 -0.77 -18.07
N ALA A 66 -6.32 -0.84 -17.09
CA ALA A 66 -6.20 -2.00 -16.22
C ALA A 66 -7.43 -2.19 -15.32
N THR A 67 -8.03 -1.10 -14.83
CA THR A 67 -9.28 -1.15 -14.05
C THR A 67 -10.46 -1.62 -14.91
N GLU A 68 -10.54 -1.19 -16.17
CA GLU A 68 -11.52 -1.70 -17.14
C GLU A 68 -11.34 -3.22 -17.35
N THR A 69 -10.10 -3.66 -17.51
CA THR A 69 -9.77 -5.10 -17.65
C THR A 69 -10.21 -5.88 -16.41
N LEU A 70 -9.92 -5.38 -15.22
CA LEU A 70 -10.35 -6.01 -13.97
C LEU A 70 -11.86 -6.00 -13.78
N ASN A 71 -12.58 -4.99 -14.28
CA ASN A 71 -14.04 -4.98 -14.32
C ASN A 71 -14.58 -6.11 -15.22
N HIS A 72 -14.00 -6.32 -16.40
CA HIS A 72 -14.36 -7.45 -17.26
C HIS A 72 -14.03 -8.81 -16.63
N TYR A 73 -12.90 -8.91 -15.93
CA TYR A 73 -12.57 -10.10 -15.15
C TYR A 73 -13.58 -10.38 -14.04
N GLU A 74 -13.96 -9.36 -13.27
CA GLU A 74 -14.96 -9.47 -12.19
C GLU A 74 -16.33 -9.93 -12.71
N MET A 75 -16.70 -9.50 -13.93
CA MET A 75 -17.90 -9.96 -14.62
C MET A 75 -17.79 -11.38 -15.23
N GLY A 76 -16.64 -12.05 -15.09
CA GLY A 76 -16.39 -13.40 -15.64
C GLY A 76 -16.14 -13.43 -17.15
N HIS A 77 -15.83 -12.29 -17.77
CA HIS A 77 -15.57 -12.20 -19.22
C HIS A 77 -14.13 -12.51 -19.61
N LEU A 78 -13.22 -12.55 -18.63
CA LEU A 78 -11.78 -12.73 -18.82
C LEU A 78 -11.26 -13.83 -17.88
N ASP A 79 -10.14 -14.43 -18.27
CA ASP A 79 -9.41 -15.42 -17.52
C ASP A 79 -8.36 -14.81 -16.57
N ASP A 80 -7.75 -15.68 -15.78
CA ASP A 80 -6.73 -15.34 -14.80
C ASP A 80 -5.45 -14.75 -15.41
N VAL A 81 -5.11 -15.09 -16.67
CA VAL A 81 -3.95 -14.52 -17.37
C VAL A 81 -4.22 -13.04 -17.68
N GLN A 82 -5.43 -12.70 -18.13
CA GLN A 82 -5.78 -11.29 -18.36
C GLN A 82 -5.88 -10.50 -17.05
N ARG A 83 -6.36 -11.11 -15.95
CA ARG A 83 -6.27 -10.51 -14.61
C ARG A 83 -4.82 -10.20 -14.24
N ASP A 84 -3.92 -11.17 -14.38
CA ASP A 84 -2.53 -11.02 -13.98
C ASP A 84 -1.81 -9.95 -14.81
N ASN A 85 -2.06 -9.90 -16.12
CA ASN A 85 -1.58 -8.83 -17.00
C ASN A 85 -2.08 -7.44 -16.57
N ALA A 86 -3.35 -7.33 -16.15
CA ALA A 86 -3.90 -6.08 -15.64
C ALA A 86 -3.22 -5.64 -14.33
N VAL A 87 -2.93 -6.61 -13.44
CA VAL A 87 -2.18 -6.34 -12.21
C VAL A 87 -0.76 -5.87 -12.50
N GLU A 88 -0.04 -6.53 -13.41
CA GLU A 88 1.30 -6.09 -13.83
C GLU A 88 1.28 -4.69 -14.44
N LYS A 89 0.25 -4.36 -15.22
CA LYS A 89 0.08 -3.02 -15.79
C LYS A 89 -0.14 -1.96 -14.70
N ILE A 90 -0.89 -2.27 -13.64
CA ILE A 90 -1.05 -1.39 -12.48
C ILE A 90 0.30 -1.15 -11.80
N ASP A 91 1.03 -2.21 -11.49
CA ASP A 91 2.33 -2.13 -10.80
C ASP A 91 3.35 -1.33 -11.63
N ALA A 92 3.39 -1.56 -12.95
CA ALA A 92 4.26 -0.83 -13.86
C ALA A 92 3.90 0.67 -13.96
N ALA A 93 2.61 1.00 -14.06
CA ALA A 93 2.15 2.39 -14.12
C ALA A 93 2.50 3.15 -12.83
N ILE A 94 2.28 2.54 -11.67
CA ILE A 94 2.60 3.15 -10.38
C ILE A 94 4.10 3.35 -10.24
N LYS A 95 4.90 2.34 -10.56
CA LYS A 95 6.36 2.42 -10.52
C LYS A 95 6.90 3.54 -11.40
N ASP A 96 6.38 3.66 -12.62
CA ASP A 96 6.78 4.71 -13.56
C ASP A 96 6.43 6.11 -13.03
N MET A 97 5.21 6.29 -12.51
CA MET A 97 4.80 7.57 -11.91
C MET A 97 5.70 7.96 -10.72
N VAL A 98 5.96 7.03 -9.80
CA VAL A 98 6.83 7.30 -8.64
C VAL A 98 8.25 7.69 -9.07
N ALA A 99 8.78 7.06 -10.11
CA ALA A 99 10.12 7.36 -10.60
C ALA A 99 10.20 8.70 -11.36
N ASN A 100 9.17 9.00 -12.17
CA ASN A 100 9.28 9.97 -13.25
C ASN A 100 8.42 11.22 -13.07
N CYS A 101 7.32 11.17 -12.30
CA CYS A 101 6.51 12.36 -12.02
C CYS A 101 7.33 13.44 -11.29
N LYS A 102 6.96 14.70 -11.53
CA LYS A 102 7.54 15.94 -11.01
C LYS A 102 6.43 16.85 -10.49
N LEU A 103 5.64 16.31 -9.57
CA LEU A 103 4.56 17.02 -8.91
C LEU A 103 5.08 17.91 -7.78
N LYS A 104 4.29 18.94 -7.45
CA LYS A 104 4.47 19.67 -6.18
C LYS A 104 4.13 18.73 -5.01
N PRO A 105 4.74 18.93 -3.82
CA PRO A 105 4.54 18.02 -2.68
C PRO A 105 3.07 17.77 -2.31
N GLU A 106 2.21 18.79 -2.38
CA GLU A 106 0.80 18.66 -2.03
C GLU A 106 0.03 17.85 -3.08
N ALA A 107 0.38 18.02 -4.37
CA ALA A 107 -0.22 17.26 -5.46
C ALA A 107 0.23 15.79 -5.41
N ASP A 108 1.49 15.53 -5.05
CA ASP A 108 2.04 14.19 -4.87
C ASP A 108 1.38 13.45 -3.70
N ALA A 109 1.22 14.11 -2.55
CA ALA A 109 0.50 13.56 -1.40
C ALA A 109 -0.95 13.21 -1.76
N ALA A 110 -1.60 14.06 -2.55
CA ALA A 110 -2.96 13.83 -3.03
C ALA A 110 -3.03 12.64 -4.02
N LEU A 111 -2.04 12.50 -4.90
CA LEU A 111 -1.89 11.37 -5.82
C LEU A 111 -1.74 10.04 -5.06
N HIS A 112 -0.92 10.00 -4.01
CA HIS A 112 -0.70 8.79 -3.20
C HIS A 112 -2.02 8.21 -2.64
N GLY A 113 -2.96 9.07 -2.23
CA GLY A 113 -4.28 8.64 -1.77
C GLY A 113 -5.10 7.91 -2.85
N LEU A 114 -4.96 8.31 -4.12
CA LEU A 114 -5.55 7.62 -5.26
C LEU A 114 -4.82 6.29 -5.52
N LEU A 115 -3.48 6.32 -5.59
CA LEU A 115 -2.65 5.16 -5.91
C LEU A 115 -2.85 4.00 -4.93
N ALA A 116 -3.07 4.30 -3.64
CA ALA A 116 -3.35 3.29 -2.62
C ALA A 116 -4.56 2.39 -2.97
N LYS A 117 -5.59 2.92 -3.66
CA LYS A 117 -6.77 2.15 -4.08
C LYS A 117 -6.42 1.11 -5.14
N PHE A 118 -5.56 1.48 -6.10
CA PHE A 118 -5.10 0.57 -7.14
C PHE A 118 -4.15 -0.50 -6.59
N ILE A 119 -3.27 -0.14 -5.65
CA ILE A 119 -2.40 -1.10 -4.95
C ILE A 119 -3.24 -2.13 -4.19
N ALA A 120 -4.26 -1.69 -3.46
CA ALA A 120 -5.17 -2.58 -2.74
C ALA A 120 -5.93 -3.53 -3.70
N GLY A 121 -6.51 -2.99 -4.78
CA GLY A 121 -7.21 -3.80 -5.79
C GLY A 121 -6.31 -4.81 -6.48
N ALA A 122 -5.12 -4.40 -6.90
CA ALA A 122 -4.11 -5.30 -7.46
C ALA A 122 -3.67 -6.39 -6.47
N GLY A 123 -3.53 -6.03 -5.19
CA GLY A 123 -3.31 -6.97 -4.08
C GLY A 123 -4.39 -8.04 -3.99
N ALA A 124 -5.65 -7.64 -4.03
CA ALA A 124 -6.77 -8.56 -3.93
C ALA A 124 -6.91 -9.46 -5.17
N ALA A 125 -6.67 -8.92 -6.36
CA ALA A 125 -6.61 -9.69 -7.62
C ALA A 125 -5.55 -10.79 -7.55
N ARG A 126 -4.31 -10.45 -7.17
CA ARG A 126 -3.24 -11.43 -6.94
C ARG A 126 -3.61 -12.49 -5.91
N ALA A 127 -4.39 -12.13 -4.89
CA ALA A 127 -4.80 -13.04 -3.82
C ALA A 127 -6.03 -13.89 -4.17
N GLY A 128 -6.62 -13.76 -5.37
CA GLY A 128 -7.85 -14.45 -5.75
C GLY A 128 -9.08 -13.98 -4.96
N LYS A 129 -9.05 -12.74 -4.45
CA LYS A 129 -10.11 -12.13 -3.62
C LYS A 129 -10.70 -10.89 -4.28
N PHE A 130 -10.58 -10.77 -5.60
CA PHE A 130 -11.08 -9.60 -6.31
C PHE A 130 -12.56 -9.75 -6.63
N SER A 131 -13.34 -8.80 -6.14
CA SER A 131 -14.77 -8.69 -6.42
C SER A 131 -15.13 -7.22 -6.68
N LYS A 132 -16.41 -6.95 -6.87
CA LYS A 132 -16.94 -5.58 -6.90
C LYS A 132 -16.49 -4.72 -5.70
N ALA A 133 -16.30 -5.30 -4.51
CA ALA A 133 -15.89 -4.55 -3.33
C ALA A 133 -14.49 -3.92 -3.48
N GLU A 134 -13.59 -4.60 -4.21
CA GLU A 134 -12.23 -4.14 -4.49
C GLU A 134 -12.15 -3.28 -5.76
N LEU A 135 -13.05 -3.51 -6.71
CA LEU A 135 -13.16 -2.72 -7.94
C LEU A 135 -13.68 -1.30 -7.69
N VAL A 136 -14.72 -1.14 -6.85
CA VAL A 136 -15.39 0.15 -6.62
C VAL A 136 -14.41 1.25 -6.18
N PRO A 137 -13.51 1.04 -5.19
CA PRO A 137 -12.53 2.06 -4.79
C PRO A 137 -11.57 2.49 -5.92
N MET A 138 -11.24 1.59 -6.85
CA MET A 138 -10.41 1.93 -8.01
C MET A 138 -11.17 2.83 -8.98
N GLN A 139 -12.43 2.53 -9.23
CA GLN A 139 -13.31 3.35 -10.07
C GLN A 139 -13.56 4.73 -9.44
N GLU A 140 -13.76 4.80 -8.14
CA GLU A 140 -13.87 6.07 -7.40
C GLU A 140 -12.59 6.90 -7.50
N ALA A 141 -11.41 6.28 -7.40
CA ALA A 141 -10.14 6.97 -7.59
C ALA A 141 -10.00 7.56 -9.01
N LEU A 142 -10.41 6.82 -10.04
CA LEU A 142 -10.45 7.31 -11.43
C LEU A 142 -11.45 8.45 -11.63
N ALA A 143 -12.61 8.40 -10.97
CA ALA A 143 -13.62 9.45 -11.03
C ALA A 143 -13.19 10.74 -10.30
N LEU A 144 -12.37 10.60 -9.27
CA LEU A 144 -11.86 11.70 -8.47
C LEU A 144 -10.66 12.40 -9.14
N TYR A 145 -9.81 11.66 -9.85
CA TYR A 145 -8.62 12.20 -10.54
C TYR A 145 -8.87 13.50 -11.33
N PRO A 146 -9.83 13.62 -12.26
CA PRO A 146 -10.05 14.85 -13.03
C PRO A 146 -10.63 16.02 -12.22
N GLN A 147 -11.09 15.76 -10.99
CA GLN A 147 -11.51 16.81 -10.05
C GLN A 147 -10.31 17.40 -9.30
N MET A 148 -9.24 16.62 -9.15
CA MET A 148 -8.02 16.99 -8.44
C MET A 148 -6.93 17.50 -9.38
N PHE A 149 -6.81 16.91 -10.56
CA PHE A 149 -5.72 17.15 -11.50
C PHE A 149 -6.23 17.69 -12.83
N ASP A 150 -5.50 18.66 -13.38
CA ASP A 150 -5.77 19.28 -14.68
C ASP A 150 -5.14 18.45 -15.81
N ASP A 151 -5.82 17.34 -16.13
CA ASP A 151 -5.50 16.49 -17.27
C ASP A 151 -6.49 16.75 -18.40
N HIS A 152 -6.09 17.61 -19.33
CA HIS A 152 -6.93 18.04 -20.45
C HIS A 152 -7.30 16.91 -21.43
N ASP A 153 -6.59 15.79 -21.38
CA ASP A 153 -6.85 14.62 -22.23
C ASP A 153 -7.65 13.54 -21.50
N TRP A 154 -7.96 13.70 -20.21
CA TRP A 154 -8.54 12.64 -19.40
C TRP A 154 -9.82 12.04 -19.97
N GLY A 155 -10.74 12.90 -20.45
CA GLY A 155 -12.03 12.49 -21.00
C GLY A 155 -11.98 12.05 -22.46
N LYS A 156 -10.81 12.06 -23.10
CA LYS A 156 -10.67 11.61 -24.49
C LYS A 156 -10.53 10.08 -24.52
N PRO A 157 -11.09 9.40 -25.54
CA PRO A 157 -10.82 7.98 -25.77
C PRO A 157 -9.31 7.75 -25.85
N ALA A 158 -8.83 6.63 -25.30
CA ALA A 158 -7.47 6.18 -25.59
C ALA A 158 -7.40 5.85 -27.10
N HIS A 159 -6.39 6.40 -27.78
CA HIS A 159 -6.13 6.17 -29.20
C HIS A 159 -5.28 4.92 -29.41
#